data_AF-A0A972HLS4-F1
#
_entry.id   AF-A0A972HLS4-F1
#
_cell.length_a   1.000
_cell.length_b   1.000
_cell.length_c   1.000
_cell.angle_alpha   90.00
_cell.angle_beta   90.00
_cell.angle_gamma   90.00
#
_symmetry.space_group_name_H-M   'P 1'
#
loop_
_entity.id
_entity.type
_entity.pdbx_description
1 polymer ?
#
loop_
_entity_poly.entity_id
_entity_poly.type
_entity_poly.pdbx_seq_one_letter_code
_entity_poly.pdbx_strand_id
1 'polypeptide(L)'
;MTISVDRPDVPDGYGVPTTDEGLLKWAKVVTELETASQLCYDGAPTTIHATNLRANGRCVLHLEDGWRAVIVEGVSGSSESPGLELGDQIATAITAKYSDKGYSPTAESWEGEDAGGLCRFIPAKAMAWFDFPTDMTRFRFDSRRSSGR
;
A
#
# COMPACT_ATOMS: atom_id res chain seq x y z
N MET A 1 13.41 6.97 3.13
CA MET A 1 13.06 6.10 2.00
C MET A 1 13.13 6.95 0.75
N THR A 2 14.02 6.62 -0.18
CA THR A 2 14.15 7.40 -1.43
C THR A 2 13.29 6.76 -2.49
N ILE A 3 12.58 7.57 -3.26
CA ILE A 3 11.71 7.11 -4.35
C ILE A 3 12.29 7.61 -5.67
N SER A 4 12.64 6.69 -6.56
CA SER A 4 12.94 7.03 -7.95
C SER A 4 11.67 6.90 -8.79
N VAL A 5 11.46 7.83 -9.72
CA VAL A 5 10.25 7.89 -10.55
C VAL A 5 10.66 7.95 -12.02
N ASP A 6 10.08 7.08 -12.85
CA ASP A 6 10.30 7.02 -14.30
C ASP A 6 9.06 6.46 -15.02
N ARG A 7 9.14 6.33 -16.35
CA ARG A 7 8.13 5.61 -17.13
C ARG A 7 8.34 4.09 -16.99
N PRO A 8 7.26 3.29 -16.97
CA PRO A 8 7.38 1.85 -17.11
C PRO A 8 7.87 1.48 -18.53
N ASP A 9 8.58 0.37 -18.65
CA ASP A 9 8.98 -0.15 -19.94
C ASP A 9 7.75 -0.77 -20.62
N VAL A 10 7.34 -0.21 -21.74
CA VAL A 10 6.19 -0.67 -22.53
C VAL A 10 6.61 -0.94 -23.98
N PRO A 11 5.94 -1.85 -24.69
CA PRO A 11 6.18 -2.04 -26.13
C PRO A 11 5.89 -0.75 -26.93
N ASP A 12 6.54 -0.63 -28.07
CA ASP A 12 6.25 0.44 -29.03
C ASP A 12 4.78 0.42 -29.46
N GLY A 13 4.21 1.61 -29.69
CA GLY A 13 2.82 1.76 -30.14
C GLY A 13 1.78 1.99 -29.03
N TYR A 14 2.16 1.92 -27.76
CA TYR A 14 1.26 2.18 -26.61
C TYR A 14 1.03 3.68 -26.32
N GLY A 15 1.71 4.58 -27.04
CA GLY A 15 1.52 6.03 -26.91
C GLY A 15 2.07 6.65 -25.61
N VAL A 16 2.86 5.91 -24.82
CA VAL A 16 3.45 6.40 -23.58
C VAL A 16 4.51 7.47 -23.89
N PRO A 17 4.42 8.67 -23.27
CA PRO A 17 5.43 9.71 -23.47
C PRO A 17 6.82 9.25 -23.03
N THR A 18 7.85 9.65 -23.78
CA THR A 18 9.26 9.40 -23.41
C THR A 18 9.80 10.44 -22.42
N THR A 19 9.02 11.47 -22.11
CA THR A 19 9.37 12.54 -21.17
C THR A 19 8.75 12.30 -19.80
N ASP A 20 9.27 13.02 -18.81
CA ASP A 20 8.76 13.02 -17.43
C ASP A 20 7.47 13.85 -17.25
N GLU A 21 6.98 14.48 -18.31
CA GLU A 21 5.78 15.31 -18.27
C GLU A 21 4.52 14.49 -17.96
N GLY A 22 3.83 14.81 -16.88
CA GLY A 22 2.64 14.07 -16.46
C GLY A 22 2.92 12.88 -15.53
N LEU A 23 4.19 12.62 -15.16
CA LEU A 23 4.48 11.62 -14.13
C LEU A 23 3.76 11.96 -12.82
N LEU A 24 3.19 10.92 -12.20
CA LEU A 24 2.50 11.00 -10.92
C LEU A 24 3.47 11.19 -9.76
N LYS A 25 3.03 11.91 -8.74
CA LYS A 25 3.69 11.94 -7.43
C LYS A 25 3.18 10.77 -6.58
N TRP A 26 4.07 10.10 -5.84
CA TRP A 26 3.67 9.00 -4.96
C TRP A 26 2.59 9.41 -3.95
N ALA A 27 2.64 10.64 -3.42
CA ALA A 27 1.61 11.15 -2.52
C ALA A 27 0.20 11.13 -3.14
N LYS A 28 0.07 11.43 -4.44
CA LYS A 28 -1.22 11.34 -5.15
C LYS A 28 -1.70 9.90 -5.24
N VAL A 29 -0.79 8.96 -5.49
CA VAL A 29 -1.12 7.52 -5.54
C VAL A 29 -1.59 7.01 -4.18
N VAL A 30 -0.95 7.44 -3.09
CA VAL A 30 -1.36 7.07 -1.71
C VAL A 30 -2.76 7.61 -1.38
N THR A 31 -3.10 8.83 -1.82
CA THR A 31 -4.46 9.36 -1.65
C THR A 31 -5.51 8.47 -2.30
N GLU A 32 -5.25 7.95 -3.50
CA GLU A 32 -6.17 7.03 -4.20
C GLU A 32 -6.28 5.66 -3.51
N LEU A 33 -5.26 5.25 -2.75
CA LEU A 33 -5.33 4.03 -1.93
C LEU A 33 -6.14 4.23 -0.63
N GLU A 34 -6.59 5.45 -0.32
CA GLU A 34 -7.36 5.81 0.88
C GLU A 34 -6.72 5.33 2.19
N THR A 35 -5.38 5.29 2.23
CA THR A 35 -4.66 4.81 3.40
C THR A 35 -4.20 5.97 4.26
N ALA A 36 -4.01 5.70 5.56
CA ALA A 36 -3.20 6.53 6.43
C ALA A 36 -1.78 6.71 5.85
N SER A 37 -0.90 7.41 6.58
CA SER A 37 0.52 7.55 6.20
C SER A 37 1.24 6.21 5.97
N GLN A 38 0.62 5.09 6.35
CA GLN A 38 1.08 3.72 6.14
C GLN A 38 0.02 2.86 5.44
N LEU A 39 0.47 1.96 4.57
CA LEU A 39 -0.37 0.96 3.91
C LEU A 39 -0.60 -0.21 4.88
N CYS A 40 -1.71 -0.19 5.59
CA CYS A 40 -2.10 -1.22 6.53
C CYS A 40 -3.48 -1.76 6.22
N TYR A 41 -3.71 -3.01 6.58
CA TYR A 41 -5.02 -3.67 6.55
C TYR A 41 -5.07 -4.69 7.67
N ASP A 42 -6.25 -5.01 8.16
CA ASP A 42 -6.44 -6.00 9.20
C ASP A 42 -7.08 -7.28 8.69
N GLY A 43 -6.99 -8.30 9.51
CA GLY A 43 -7.60 -9.59 9.28
C GLY A 43 -7.27 -10.54 10.42
N ALA A 44 -8.17 -11.49 10.68
CA ALA A 44 -7.89 -12.47 11.72
C ALA A 44 -6.59 -13.24 11.36
N PRO A 45 -5.68 -13.42 12.34
CA PRO A 45 -4.43 -14.17 12.18
C PRO A 45 -4.60 -15.57 11.56
N THR A 46 -5.79 -16.17 11.68
CA THR A 46 -6.12 -17.53 11.21
C THR A 46 -6.62 -17.58 9.77
N THR A 47 -6.80 -16.45 9.11
CA THR A 47 -7.22 -16.42 7.70
C THR A 47 -6.14 -17.02 6.78
N ILE A 48 -6.57 -17.53 5.62
CA ILE A 48 -5.66 -18.12 4.63
C ILE A 48 -4.66 -17.08 4.11
N HIS A 49 -5.10 -15.84 3.84
CA HIS A 49 -4.19 -14.80 3.36
C HIS A 49 -3.10 -14.46 4.41
N ALA A 50 -3.46 -14.34 5.68
CA ALA A 50 -2.50 -14.07 6.75
C ALA A 50 -1.50 -15.24 6.91
N THR A 51 -1.99 -16.48 6.82
CA THR A 51 -1.14 -17.68 6.82
C THR A 51 -0.16 -17.69 5.64
N ASN A 52 -0.65 -17.38 4.43
CA ASN A 52 0.19 -17.31 3.23
C ASN A 52 1.27 -16.23 3.36
N LEU A 53 0.94 -15.06 3.90
CA LEU A 53 1.89 -13.97 4.09
C LEU A 53 2.97 -14.29 5.13
N ARG A 54 2.63 -15.05 6.19
CA ARG A 54 3.64 -15.52 7.15
C ARG A 54 4.63 -16.50 6.51
N ALA A 55 4.16 -17.35 5.60
CA ALA A 55 5.02 -18.28 4.88
C ALA A 55 5.85 -17.56 3.80
N ASN A 56 5.26 -16.60 3.12
CA ASN A 56 5.88 -15.78 2.08
C ASN A 56 5.21 -14.41 2.00
N GLY A 57 5.87 -13.39 2.53
CA GLY A 57 5.31 -12.03 2.60
C GLY A 57 5.19 -11.32 1.25
N ARG A 58 5.67 -11.88 0.15
CA ARG A 58 5.60 -11.23 -1.17
C ARG A 58 4.16 -11.15 -1.65
N CYS A 59 3.66 -9.95 -1.87
CA CYS A 59 2.31 -9.72 -2.35
C CYS A 59 2.24 -8.47 -3.26
N VAL A 60 1.07 -8.30 -3.88
CA VAL A 60 0.76 -7.13 -4.69
C VAL A 60 -0.53 -6.52 -4.18
N LEU A 61 -0.52 -5.20 -3.99
CA LEU A 61 -1.68 -4.39 -3.64
C LEU A 61 -2.18 -3.68 -4.91
N HIS A 62 -3.49 -3.70 -5.11
CA HIS A 62 -4.15 -3.09 -6.26
C HIS A 62 -5.40 -2.32 -5.87
N LEU A 63 -5.76 -1.32 -6.69
CA LEU A 63 -7.13 -0.80 -6.70
C LEU A 63 -8.10 -1.80 -7.33
N GLU A 64 -9.35 -1.77 -6.90
CA GLU A 64 -10.46 -2.52 -7.48
C GLU A 64 -11.08 -1.85 -8.72
N ASP A 65 -10.54 -0.70 -9.12
CA ASP A 65 -11.01 0.09 -10.26
C ASP A 65 -10.35 -0.38 -11.57
N GLY A 66 -11.15 -0.83 -12.55
CA GLY A 66 -10.66 -1.27 -13.85
C GLY A 66 -10.17 -0.16 -14.79
N TRP A 67 -10.47 1.10 -14.48
CA TRP A 67 -10.07 2.28 -15.26
C TRP A 67 -8.89 3.03 -14.64
N ARG A 68 -8.64 2.85 -13.34
CA ARG A 68 -7.49 3.42 -12.63
C ARG A 68 -6.56 2.31 -12.17
N ALA A 69 -5.31 2.33 -12.62
CA ALA A 69 -4.35 1.35 -12.16
C ALA A 69 -3.50 1.90 -11.03
N VAL A 70 -3.45 1.13 -9.95
CA VAL A 70 -2.36 1.15 -8.99
C VAL A 70 -1.96 -0.29 -8.77
N ILE A 71 -0.69 -0.59 -8.99
CA ILE A 71 -0.09 -1.92 -8.90
C ILE A 71 1.14 -1.77 -8.03
N VAL A 72 1.07 -2.18 -6.76
CA VAL A 72 2.16 -2.02 -5.82
C VAL A 72 2.70 -3.39 -5.45
N GLU A 73 3.90 -3.71 -5.92
CA GLU A 73 4.64 -4.89 -5.51
C GLU A 73 5.40 -4.59 -4.21
N GLY A 74 5.37 -5.52 -3.27
CA GLY A 74 6.02 -5.33 -1.98
C GLY A 74 6.05 -6.57 -1.12
N VAL A 75 6.27 -6.33 0.16
CA VAL A 75 6.17 -7.35 1.20
C VAL A 75 5.15 -6.91 2.23
N SER A 76 4.30 -7.85 2.67
CA SER A 76 3.39 -7.65 3.79
C SER A 76 3.63 -8.71 4.85
N GLY A 77 3.37 -8.33 6.09
CA GLY A 77 3.46 -9.21 7.24
C GLY A 77 2.74 -8.59 8.42
N SER A 78 2.54 -9.41 9.45
CA SER A 78 2.02 -8.94 10.74
C SER A 78 2.92 -7.82 11.27
N SER A 79 2.30 -6.73 11.72
CA SER A 79 3.02 -5.63 12.34
C SER A 79 3.09 -5.82 13.85
N GLU A 80 4.07 -5.18 14.48
CA GLU A 80 3.97 -4.84 15.90
C GLU A 80 2.77 -3.91 16.12
N SER A 81 2.44 -3.66 17.39
CA SER A 81 1.42 -2.67 17.75
C SER A 81 1.78 -1.31 17.10
N PRO A 82 0.82 -0.65 16.43
CA PRO A 82 1.04 0.65 15.82
C PRO A 82 1.13 1.79 16.84
N GLY A 83 0.76 1.54 18.11
CA GLY A 83 0.51 2.56 19.12
C GLY A 83 -0.81 3.30 18.86
N LEU A 84 -1.33 3.96 19.90
CA LEU A 84 -2.67 4.56 19.88
C LEU A 84 -2.85 5.66 18.83
N GLU A 85 -1.82 6.47 18.54
CA GLU A 85 -1.94 7.57 17.58
C GLU A 85 -2.16 7.06 16.15
N LEU A 86 -1.34 6.09 15.70
CA LEU A 86 -1.51 5.49 14.39
C LEU A 86 -2.71 4.53 14.38
N GLY A 87 -2.99 3.85 15.50
CA GLY A 87 -4.19 3.05 15.69
C GLY A 87 -5.46 3.86 15.44
N ASP A 88 -5.58 5.07 16.01
CA ASP A 88 -6.74 5.94 15.80
C ASP A 88 -6.93 6.36 14.33
N GLN A 89 -5.83 6.66 13.62
CA GLN A 89 -5.86 6.97 12.19
C GLN A 89 -6.36 5.78 11.36
N ILE A 90 -5.89 4.57 11.67
CA ILE A 90 -6.31 3.34 10.99
C ILE A 90 -7.78 3.03 11.32
N ALA A 91 -8.17 3.12 12.59
CA ALA A 91 -9.53 2.88 13.05
C ALA A 91 -10.53 3.83 12.38
N THR A 92 -10.18 5.11 12.26
CA THR A 92 -10.98 6.11 11.55
C THR A 92 -11.17 5.73 10.08
N ALA A 93 -10.10 5.36 9.38
CA ALA A 93 -10.15 4.98 7.97
C ALA A 93 -10.97 3.70 7.73
N ILE A 94 -10.82 2.68 8.58
CA ILE A 94 -11.57 1.42 8.48
C ILE A 94 -13.05 1.65 8.81
N THR A 95 -13.34 2.41 9.86
CA THR A 95 -14.72 2.76 10.25
C THR A 95 -15.43 3.50 9.11
N ALA A 96 -14.77 4.46 8.45
CA ALA A 96 -15.36 5.17 7.32
C ALA A 96 -15.79 4.25 6.16
N LYS A 97 -15.13 3.10 5.98
CA LYS A 97 -15.44 2.11 4.93
C LYS A 97 -16.47 1.07 5.36
N TYR A 98 -16.44 0.67 6.63
CA TYR A 98 -17.12 -0.55 7.09
C TYR A 98 -18.13 -0.35 8.24
N SER A 99 -18.34 0.88 8.74
CA SER A 99 -19.30 1.15 9.83
C SER A 99 -20.70 0.66 9.49
N ASP A 100 -21.15 0.90 8.25
CA ASP A 100 -22.48 0.50 7.77
C ASP A 100 -22.64 -1.02 7.63
N LYS A 101 -21.51 -1.76 7.67
CA LYS A 101 -21.46 -3.21 7.71
C LYS A 101 -21.23 -3.76 9.13
N GLY A 102 -21.25 -2.90 10.15
CA GLY A 102 -21.10 -3.26 11.55
C GLY A 102 -19.65 -3.47 12.00
N TYR A 103 -18.66 -2.98 11.24
CA TYR A 103 -17.25 -3.07 11.62
C TYR A 103 -16.65 -1.68 11.86
N SER A 104 -16.26 -1.43 13.11
CA SER A 104 -15.67 -0.16 13.55
C SER A 104 -14.68 -0.45 14.69
N PRO A 105 -13.39 -0.72 14.36
CA PRO A 105 -12.37 -0.95 15.37
C PRO A 105 -12.03 0.35 16.12
N THR A 106 -11.33 0.23 17.24
CA THR A 106 -10.74 1.35 18.00
C THR A 106 -9.22 1.32 17.91
N ALA A 107 -8.55 2.36 18.41
CA ALA A 107 -7.09 2.43 18.43
C ALA A 107 -6.43 1.24 19.17
N GLU A 108 -7.11 0.71 20.19
CA GLU A 108 -6.66 -0.42 21.01
C GLU A 108 -6.84 -1.79 20.32
N SER A 109 -7.54 -1.85 19.19
CA SER A 109 -7.86 -3.12 18.49
C SER A 109 -6.63 -3.87 17.97
N TRP A 110 -5.45 -3.24 17.99
CA TRP A 110 -4.17 -3.83 17.58
C TRP A 110 -3.10 -3.77 18.68
N GLU A 111 -3.53 -3.62 19.93
CA GLU A 111 -2.69 -3.63 21.12
C GLU A 111 -2.78 -4.97 21.87
N GLY A 112 -1.80 -5.24 22.76
CA GLY A 112 -1.88 -6.36 23.69
C GLY A 112 -1.95 -7.75 23.04
N GLU A 113 -2.85 -8.61 23.53
CA GLU A 113 -3.02 -9.99 23.03
C GLU A 113 -3.66 -10.06 21.64
N ASP A 114 -4.35 -8.99 21.24
CA ASP A 114 -4.92 -8.83 19.90
C ASP A 114 -3.91 -8.21 18.91
N ALA A 115 -2.69 -7.87 19.39
CA ALA A 115 -1.60 -7.44 18.54
C ALA A 115 -1.23 -8.56 17.55
N GLY A 116 -1.30 -8.23 16.27
CA GLY A 116 -0.92 -9.13 15.18
C GLY A 116 -2.02 -9.39 14.14
N GLY A 117 -3.24 -8.89 14.38
CA GLY A 117 -4.28 -8.81 13.35
C GLY A 117 -4.00 -7.75 12.28
N LEU A 118 -3.15 -6.76 12.58
CA LEU A 118 -2.73 -5.73 11.63
C LEU A 118 -1.59 -6.26 10.75
N CYS A 119 -1.75 -6.13 9.44
CA CYS A 119 -0.71 -6.36 8.46
C CYS A 119 -0.22 -5.02 7.90
N ARG A 120 1.09 -4.88 7.78
CA ARG A 120 1.73 -3.71 7.17
C ARG A 120 2.36 -4.08 5.85
N PHE A 121 1.99 -3.35 4.81
CA PHE A 121 2.53 -3.48 3.47
C PHE A 121 3.69 -2.49 3.25
N ILE A 122 4.83 -2.99 2.76
CA ILE A 122 6.02 -2.21 2.44
C ILE A 122 6.24 -2.23 0.93
N PRO A 123 6.07 -1.09 0.24
CA PRO A 123 6.23 -1.04 -1.21
C PRO A 123 7.70 -1.16 -1.62
N ALA A 124 7.95 -1.96 -2.65
CA ALA A 124 9.27 -2.13 -3.29
C ALA A 124 9.27 -1.53 -4.71
N LYS A 125 8.15 -1.69 -5.43
CA LYS A 125 7.93 -1.12 -6.76
C LYS A 125 6.45 -0.81 -6.95
N ALA A 126 6.11 0.29 -7.62
CA ALA A 126 4.74 0.56 -8.01
C ALA A 126 4.64 0.95 -9.48
N MET A 127 3.52 0.63 -10.10
CA MET A 127 3.08 1.21 -11.37
C MET A 127 1.71 1.83 -11.15
N ALA A 128 1.50 3.05 -11.64
CA ALA A 128 0.21 3.72 -11.53
C ALA A 128 -0.10 4.57 -12.75
N TRP A 129 -1.39 4.65 -13.09
CA TRP A 129 -1.94 5.60 -14.06
C TRP A 129 -3.42 5.83 -13.76
N PHE A 130 -3.85 7.08 -13.92
CA PHE A 130 -5.24 7.51 -13.80
C PHE A 130 -5.78 8.10 -15.11
N ASP A 131 -4.90 8.37 -16.06
CA ASP A 131 -5.21 8.78 -17.44
C ASP A 131 -4.20 8.11 -18.39
N PHE A 132 -4.57 6.95 -18.92
CA PHE A 132 -3.70 6.21 -19.84
C PHE A 132 -3.67 6.89 -21.22
N PRO A 133 -2.49 7.05 -21.87
CA PRO A 133 -1.15 6.65 -21.42
C PRO A 133 -0.35 7.79 -20.77
N THR A 134 -0.95 8.97 -20.61
CA THR A 134 -0.26 10.24 -20.36
C THR A 134 0.44 10.27 -18.99
N ASP A 135 -0.17 9.67 -17.97
CA ASP A 135 0.34 9.68 -16.60
C ASP A 135 0.94 8.36 -16.12
N MET A 136 1.20 7.41 -17.04
CA MET A 136 1.85 6.14 -16.70
C MET A 136 3.17 6.36 -16.00
N THR A 137 3.24 5.89 -14.75
CA THR A 137 4.36 6.18 -13.84
C THR A 137 4.80 4.91 -13.13
N ARG A 138 6.11 4.69 -13.08
CA ARG A 138 6.76 3.66 -12.28
C ARG A 138 7.51 4.31 -11.12
N PHE A 139 7.36 3.70 -9.95
CA PHE A 139 8.06 4.08 -8.72
C PHE A 139 8.94 2.92 -8.29
N ARG A 140 10.18 3.20 -7.87
CA ARG A 140 11.03 2.25 -7.15
C ARG A 140 11.41 2.82 -5.79
N PHE A 141 11.39 1.96 -4.79
CA PHE A 141 11.51 2.32 -3.39
C PHE A 141 12.82 1.77 -2.83
N ASP A 142 13.82 2.64 -2.70
CA ASP A 142 15.11 2.24 -2.13
C ASP A 142 15.05 2.28 -0.61
N SER A 143 14.94 1.11 -0.01
CA SER A 143 15.25 0.89 1.40
C SER A 143 16.76 0.72 1.55
N ARG A 144 17.56 1.78 1.43
CA ARG A 144 18.90 1.72 2.03
C ARG A 144 18.70 1.53 3.53
N ARG A 145 18.85 0.30 4.01
CA ARG A 145 19.20 0.05 5.40
C ARG A 145 20.53 0.77 5.61
N SER A 146 20.56 1.75 6.51
CA SER A 146 21.80 2.14 7.15
C SER A 146 22.33 0.90 7.87
N SER A 147 23.21 0.15 7.21
CA SER A 147 24.03 -0.86 7.87
C SER A 147 25.05 -0.11 8.74
N GLY A 148 24.60 0.34 9.91
CA GLY A 148 25.48 0.72 11.00
C GLY A 148 26.12 -0.55 11.54
N ARG A 149 27.42 -0.67 11.32
CA ARG A 149 28.29 -1.70 11.89
C ARG A 149 28.69 -1.31 13.31
#